data_AF-A0A835GJ47-F1
#
_entry.id   AF-A0A835GJ47-F1
#
_cell.length_a   1.000
_cell.length_b   1.000
_cell.length_c   1.000
_cell.angle_alpha   90.00
_cell.angle_beta   90.00
_cell.angle_gamma   90.00
#
_symmetry.space_group_name_H-M   'P 1'
#
loop_
_entity.id
_entity.type
_entity.pdbx_description
1 polymer ?
#
loop_
_entity_poly.entity_id
_entity_poly.type
_entity_poly.pdbx_seq_one_letter_code
_entity_poly.pdbx_strand_id
1 'polypeptide(L)'
;MSFSHPHVRARLEKHMGSNLVRLTDKAYMTELEERIRAVNEENLNKRITTRVMDEMERLKRLILVGKTPLKECPPELFHHPVFVFWRMVNREVSRASKKRADKYYRKLKAAQKVDLSMAEEHVPEEVVNGKTLTAEELLSKAREEMEHQKQLDLEKGVRFTDEQFAQLKYETNDIKTLKNLTTVEELYALADRIIGNKRL
;
A
#
# COMPACT_ATOMS: atom_id res chain seq x y z
N MET A 1 31.85 -21.84 46.99
CA MET A 1 32.14 -22.10 45.57
C MET A 1 31.84 -23.57 45.28
N SER A 2 30.57 -23.92 45.03
CA SER A 2 30.16 -25.32 44.78
C SER A 2 30.27 -25.60 43.29
N PHE A 3 31.31 -26.31 42.86
CA PHE A 3 31.48 -26.79 41.47
C PHE A 3 30.55 -27.96 41.10
N SER A 4 29.43 -28.10 41.81
CA SER A 4 28.58 -29.30 41.82
C SER A 4 27.31 -29.12 41.01
N HIS A 5 27.29 -28.21 40.03
CA HIS A 5 26.11 -28.04 39.20
C HIS A 5 26.02 -29.23 38.21
N PRO A 6 24.97 -30.08 38.26
CA PRO A 6 24.92 -31.31 37.48
C PRO A 6 25.04 -31.08 35.97
N HIS A 7 24.51 -29.96 35.47
CA HIS A 7 24.65 -29.57 34.07
C HIS A 7 26.08 -29.26 33.65
N VAL A 8 26.86 -28.61 34.52
CA VAL A 8 28.27 -28.28 34.24
C VAL A 8 29.09 -29.56 34.24
N ARG A 9 28.84 -30.44 35.22
CA ARG A 9 29.49 -31.75 35.31
C ARG A 9 29.17 -32.64 34.11
N ALA A 10 27.91 -32.78 33.72
CA ALA A 10 27.50 -33.56 32.55
C ALA A 10 28.10 -33.01 31.25
N ARG A 11 28.24 -31.68 31.15
CA ARG A 11 28.88 -31.05 29.99
C ARG A 11 30.38 -31.33 29.95
N LEU A 12 31.07 -31.27 31.09
CA LEU A 12 32.48 -31.63 31.20
C LEU A 12 32.70 -33.11 30.92
N GLU A 13 31.90 -34.01 31.50
CA GLU A 13 31.95 -35.46 31.21
C GLU A 13 31.69 -35.75 29.73
N LYS A 14 30.76 -35.02 29.08
CA LYS A 14 30.54 -35.10 27.62
C LYS A 14 31.76 -34.67 26.79
N HIS A 15 32.45 -33.61 27.20
CA HIS A 15 33.66 -33.16 26.50
C HIS A 15 34.86 -34.09 26.76
N MET A 16 34.99 -34.62 27.97
CA MET A 16 36.11 -35.46 28.39
C MET A 16 35.93 -36.93 27.99
N GLY A 17 34.70 -37.40 27.79
CA GLY A 17 34.37 -38.79 27.44
C GLY A 17 34.59 -39.80 28.57
N SER A 18 35.19 -39.37 29.69
CA SER A 18 35.39 -40.17 30.89
C SER A 18 35.40 -39.29 32.13
N ASN A 19 35.25 -39.91 33.30
CA ASN A 19 35.25 -39.23 34.60
C ASN A 19 36.68 -38.98 35.14
N LEU A 20 37.72 -39.40 34.41
CA LEU A 20 39.12 -39.35 34.82
C LEU A 20 39.95 -38.58 33.79
N VAL A 21 40.63 -37.52 34.24
CA VAL A 21 41.49 -36.68 33.39
C VAL A 21 42.94 -37.02 33.68
N ARG A 22 43.70 -37.42 32.66
CA ARG A 22 45.15 -37.68 32.77
C ARG A 22 45.94 -36.46 32.34
N LEU A 23 46.19 -35.54 33.27
CA LEU A 23 46.88 -34.27 32.99
C LEU A 23 48.36 -34.43 32.61
N THR A 24 49.01 -35.50 33.07
CA THR A 24 50.43 -35.77 32.85
C THR A 24 50.72 -36.48 31.53
N ASP A 25 49.68 -36.98 30.86
CA ASP A 25 49.81 -37.70 29.58
C ASP A 25 49.58 -36.72 28.42
N LYS A 26 50.63 -36.45 27.66
CA LYS A 26 50.59 -35.53 26.52
C LYS A 26 49.61 -36.01 25.44
N ALA A 27 49.56 -37.32 25.16
CA ALA A 27 48.70 -37.86 24.11
C ALA A 27 47.22 -37.66 24.48
N TYR A 28 46.85 -37.98 25.72
CA TYR A 28 45.51 -37.75 26.25
C TYR A 28 45.10 -36.27 26.18
N MET A 29 46.00 -35.35 26.57
CA MET A 29 45.70 -33.92 26.55
C MET A 29 45.51 -33.37 25.13
N THR A 30 46.32 -33.82 24.15
CA THR A 30 46.15 -33.43 22.75
C THR A 30 44.83 -33.95 22.15
N GLU A 31 44.48 -35.21 22.39
CA GLU A 31 43.18 -35.76 21.94
C GLU A 31 41.99 -35.04 22.59
N LEU A 32 42.11 -34.69 23.87
CA LEU A 32 41.07 -33.95 24.60
C LEU A 32 40.87 -32.55 24.01
N GLU A 33 41.95 -31.84 23.70
CA GLU A 33 41.91 -30.53 23.04
C GLU A 33 41.26 -30.62 21.66
N GLU A 34 41.63 -31.61 20.84
CA GLU A 34 41.03 -31.84 19.52
C GLU A 34 39.53 -32.14 19.64
N ARG A 35 39.13 -32.97 20.60
CA ARG A 35 37.72 -33.29 20.84
C ARG A 35 36.91 -32.07 21.28
N ILE A 36 37.46 -31.25 22.17
CA ILE A 36 36.80 -29.99 22.60
C ILE A 36 36.65 -29.06 21.39
N ARG A 37 37.68 -28.92 20.56
CA ARG A 37 37.63 -28.11 19.34
C ARG A 37 36.57 -28.63 18.37
N ALA A 38 36.56 -29.92 18.08
CA ALA A 38 35.60 -30.55 17.17
C ALA A 38 34.14 -30.37 17.65
N VAL A 39 33.87 -30.57 18.93
CA VAL A 39 32.51 -30.36 19.49
C VAL A 39 32.09 -28.90 19.41
N ASN A 40 33.01 -27.95 19.63
CA ASN A 40 32.72 -26.54 19.49
C ASN A 40 32.42 -26.16 18.02
N GLU A 41 33.23 -26.63 17.08
CA GLU A 41 33.01 -26.44 15.64
C GLU A 41 31.68 -27.06 15.19
N GLU A 42 31.35 -28.27 15.65
CA GLU A 42 30.08 -28.92 15.34
C GLU A 42 28.89 -28.11 15.87
N ASN A 43 28.96 -27.62 17.11
CA ASN A 43 27.91 -26.77 17.68
C ASN A 43 27.78 -25.44 16.95
N LEU A 44 28.88 -24.84 16.52
CA LEU A 44 28.87 -23.63 15.69
C LEU A 44 28.22 -23.90 14.32
N ASN A 45 28.62 -24.98 13.65
CA ASN A 45 28.05 -25.38 12.36
C ASN A 45 26.55 -25.71 12.47
N LYS A 46 26.12 -26.37 13.54
CA LYS A 46 24.69 -26.57 13.84
C LYS A 46 23.94 -25.24 13.97
N ARG A 47 24.50 -24.27 14.70
CA ARG A 47 23.88 -22.94 14.84
C ARG A 47 23.83 -22.17 13.53
N ILE A 48 24.89 -22.25 12.72
CA ILE A 48 24.95 -21.60 11.41
C ILE A 48 23.89 -22.22 10.49
N THR A 49 23.83 -23.54 10.40
CA THR A 49 22.85 -24.25 9.55
C THR A 49 21.42 -23.97 9.98
N THR A 50 21.11 -24.00 11.28
CA THR A 50 19.77 -23.58 11.77
C THR A 50 19.45 -22.16 11.35
N ARG A 51 20.38 -21.21 11.54
CA ARG A 51 20.15 -19.81 11.12
C ARG A 51 19.93 -19.64 9.62
N VAL A 52 20.68 -20.37 8.80
CA VAL A 52 20.50 -20.35 7.34
C VAL A 52 19.11 -20.86 6.97
N MET A 53 18.64 -21.95 7.60
CA MET A 53 17.31 -22.49 7.37
C MET A 53 16.21 -21.51 7.80
N ASP A 54 16.37 -20.87 8.97
CA ASP A 54 15.43 -19.86 9.47
C ASP A 54 15.36 -18.64 8.53
N GLU A 55 16.50 -18.14 8.05
CA GLU A 55 16.54 -17.04 7.09
C GLU A 55 15.95 -17.43 5.74
N MET A 56 16.20 -18.65 5.25
CA MET A 56 15.54 -19.16 4.05
C MET A 56 14.02 -19.19 4.22
N GLU A 57 13.52 -19.66 5.36
CA GLU A 57 12.07 -19.70 5.60
C GLU A 57 11.48 -18.29 5.74
N ARG A 58 12.18 -17.38 6.42
CA ARG A 58 11.79 -15.97 6.50
C ARG A 58 11.68 -15.33 5.12
N LEU A 59 12.67 -15.55 4.25
CA LEU A 59 12.65 -15.08 2.86
C LEU A 59 11.49 -15.72 2.09
N LYS A 60 11.23 -17.02 2.27
CA LYS A 60 10.09 -17.68 1.62
C LYS A 60 8.77 -17.01 1.96
N ARG A 61 8.56 -16.72 3.25
CA ARG A 61 7.36 -16.02 3.75
C ARG A 61 7.26 -14.60 3.20
N LEU A 62 8.38 -13.87 3.16
CA LEU A 62 8.40 -12.49 2.69
C LEU A 62 8.01 -12.36 1.21
N ILE A 63 8.46 -13.31 0.38
CA ILE A 63 8.10 -13.38 -1.04
C ILE A 63 6.63 -13.75 -1.21
N LEU A 64 6.11 -14.72 -0.44
CA LEU A 64 4.70 -15.11 -0.48
C LEU A 64 3.75 -13.95 -0.12
N VAL A 65 4.14 -13.15 0.87
CA VAL A 65 3.40 -11.94 1.29
C VAL A 65 3.54 -10.81 0.25
N GLY A 66 4.53 -10.87 -0.64
CA GLY A 66 4.75 -9.91 -1.71
C GLY A 66 5.51 -8.64 -1.28
N LYS A 67 6.20 -8.67 -0.13
CA LYS A 67 7.01 -7.53 0.34
C LYS A 67 8.35 -7.42 -0.39
N THR A 68 8.88 -8.53 -0.90
CA THR A 68 10.11 -8.56 -1.73
C THR A 68 9.75 -8.93 -3.18
N PRO A 69 10.19 -8.16 -4.18
CA PRO A 69 9.95 -8.50 -5.57
C PRO A 69 10.72 -9.77 -5.98
N LEU A 70 10.10 -10.61 -6.81
CA LEU A 70 10.69 -11.88 -7.29
C LEU A 70 12.03 -11.74 -8.04
N LYS A 71 12.43 -10.53 -8.41
CA LYS A 71 13.69 -10.25 -9.13
C LYS A 71 14.93 -10.43 -8.24
N GLU A 72 14.79 -10.31 -6.93
CA GLU A 72 15.87 -10.47 -5.95
C GLU A 72 15.94 -11.91 -5.41
N CYS A 73 15.14 -12.81 -5.97
CA CYS A 73 15.04 -14.18 -5.51
C CYS A 73 16.26 -14.99 -5.99
N PRO A 74 16.99 -15.69 -5.09
CA PRO A 74 18.07 -16.60 -5.47
C PRO A 74 17.57 -17.69 -6.44
N PRO A 75 18.41 -18.14 -7.39
CA PRO A 75 18.02 -19.11 -8.42
C PRO A 75 17.57 -20.46 -7.84
N GLU A 76 18.07 -20.84 -6.66
CA GLU A 76 17.69 -22.05 -5.92
C GLU A 76 16.21 -22.04 -5.50
N LEU A 77 15.69 -20.86 -5.15
CA LEU A 77 14.32 -20.71 -4.68
C LEU A 77 13.32 -20.58 -5.85
N PHE A 78 13.80 -20.29 -7.05
CA PHE A 78 12.97 -20.10 -8.24
C PHE A 78 12.22 -21.37 -8.66
N HIS A 79 12.86 -22.53 -8.51
CA HIS A 79 12.32 -23.84 -8.90
C HIS A 79 11.54 -24.53 -7.78
N HIS A 80 11.49 -23.93 -6.59
CA HIS A 80 10.79 -24.52 -5.46
C HIS A 80 9.28 -24.58 -5.74
N PRO A 81 8.60 -25.72 -5.49
CA PRO A 81 7.24 -25.97 -5.96
C PRO A 81 6.23 -24.93 -5.46
N VAL A 82 6.41 -24.42 -4.24
CA VAL A 82 5.59 -23.34 -3.68
C VAL A 82 5.62 -22.07 -4.52
N PHE A 83 6.79 -21.67 -5.04
CA PHE A 83 6.91 -20.46 -5.88
C PHE A 83 6.39 -20.66 -7.29
N VAL A 84 6.55 -21.87 -7.84
CA VAL A 84 5.95 -22.24 -9.13
C VAL A 84 4.43 -22.12 -9.03
N PHE A 85 3.83 -22.73 -8.02
CA PHE A 85 2.39 -22.67 -7.79
C PHE A 85 1.90 -21.24 -7.53
N TRP A 86 2.56 -20.52 -6.63
CA TRP A 86 2.24 -19.12 -6.34
C TRP A 86 2.27 -18.24 -7.60
N ARG A 87 3.27 -18.43 -8.47
CA ARG A 87 3.38 -17.69 -9.75
C ARG A 87 2.26 -18.05 -10.71
N MET A 88 1.91 -19.34 -10.82
CA MET A 88 0.80 -19.80 -11.64
C MET A 88 -0.52 -19.16 -11.19
N VAL A 89 -0.81 -19.21 -9.88
CA VAL A 89 -2.02 -18.61 -9.30
C VAL A 89 -2.02 -17.10 -9.50
N ASN A 90 -0.93 -16.41 -9.18
CA ASN A 90 -0.85 -14.97 -9.36
C ASN A 90 -0.99 -14.54 -10.83
N ARG A 91 -0.46 -15.34 -11.77
CA ARG A 91 -0.67 -15.10 -13.20
C ARG A 91 -2.14 -15.19 -13.58
N GLU A 92 -2.85 -16.20 -13.06
CA GLU A 92 -4.26 -16.41 -13.34
C GLU A 92 -5.14 -15.32 -12.69
N VAL A 93 -4.84 -14.94 -11.45
CA VAL A 93 -5.50 -13.81 -10.75
C VAL A 93 -5.28 -12.50 -11.51
N SER A 94 -4.06 -12.24 -11.98
CA SER A 94 -3.73 -11.05 -12.76
C SER A 94 -4.47 -11.01 -14.10
N ARG A 95 -4.57 -12.15 -14.79
CA ARG A 95 -5.37 -12.29 -16.02
C ARG A 95 -6.85 -12.04 -15.76
N ALA A 96 -7.41 -12.62 -14.70
CA ALA A 96 -8.81 -12.43 -14.33
C ALA A 96 -9.11 -10.97 -13.93
N SER A 97 -8.18 -10.34 -13.20
CA SER A 97 -8.26 -8.93 -12.81
C SER A 97 -8.25 -8.01 -14.03
N LYS A 98 -7.30 -8.23 -14.96
CA LYS A 98 -7.22 -7.47 -16.22
C LYS A 98 -8.50 -7.61 -17.05
N LYS A 99 -9.02 -8.82 -17.21
CA LYS A 99 -10.30 -9.05 -17.90
C LYS A 99 -11.47 -8.30 -17.25
N ARG A 100 -11.51 -8.25 -15.91
CA ARG A 100 -12.54 -7.49 -15.16
C ARG A 100 -12.40 -5.99 -15.39
N ALA A 101 -11.18 -5.46 -15.30
CA ALA A 101 -10.90 -4.05 -15.57
C ALA A 101 -11.26 -3.67 -17.01
N ASP A 102 -10.87 -4.48 -18.00
CA ASP A 102 -11.21 -4.25 -19.40
C ASP A 102 -12.73 -4.26 -19.63
N LYS A 103 -13.46 -5.20 -19.00
CA LYS A 103 -14.93 -5.25 -19.06
C LYS A 103 -15.56 -4.01 -18.44
N TYR A 104 -15.03 -3.55 -17.31
CA TYR A 104 -15.48 -2.32 -16.65
C TYR A 104 -15.23 -1.08 -17.52
N TYR A 105 -14.03 -0.93 -18.08
CA TYR A 105 -13.69 0.15 -19.00
C TYR A 105 -14.57 0.14 -20.26
N ARG A 106 -14.85 -1.03 -20.84
CA ARG A 106 -15.77 -1.14 -21.98
C ARG A 106 -17.18 -0.68 -21.63
N LYS A 107 -17.68 -1.05 -20.45
CA LYS A 107 -19.00 -0.58 -19.98
C LYS A 107 -19.04 0.93 -19.79
N LEU A 108 -18.02 1.52 -19.16
CA LEU A 108 -17.92 2.97 -19.01
C LEU A 108 -17.90 3.68 -20.37
N LYS A 109 -17.10 3.18 -21.32
CA LYS A 109 -17.02 3.77 -22.66
C LYS A 109 -18.34 3.66 -23.43
N ALA A 110 -19.06 2.55 -23.25
CA ALA A 110 -20.38 2.35 -23.84
C ALA A 110 -21.43 3.29 -23.21
N ALA A 111 -21.44 3.44 -21.88
CA ALA A 111 -22.31 4.39 -21.19
C ALA A 111 -22.04 5.84 -21.62
N GLN A 112 -20.77 6.24 -21.70
CA GLN A 112 -20.40 7.55 -22.21
C GLN A 112 -20.87 7.78 -23.65
N LYS A 113 -20.79 6.76 -24.51
CA LYS A 113 -21.31 6.85 -25.89
C LYS A 113 -22.83 6.98 -25.92
N VAL A 114 -23.55 6.29 -25.01
CA VAL A 114 -25.00 6.40 -24.87
C VAL A 114 -25.39 7.79 -24.38
N ASP A 115 -24.70 8.32 -23.36
CA ASP A 115 -24.92 9.68 -22.87
C ASP A 115 -24.66 10.73 -23.96
N LEU A 116 -23.59 10.56 -24.75
CA LEU A 116 -23.31 11.40 -25.91
C LEU A 116 -24.42 11.31 -26.97
N SER A 117 -24.90 10.11 -27.30
CA SER A 117 -26.00 9.97 -28.26
C SER A 117 -27.34 10.51 -27.73
N MET A 118 -27.60 10.39 -26.42
CA MET A 118 -28.79 10.97 -25.79
C MET A 118 -28.70 12.50 -25.69
N ALA A 119 -27.49 13.05 -25.53
CA ALA A 119 -27.24 14.49 -25.59
C ALA A 119 -27.34 15.03 -27.03
N GLU A 120 -26.94 14.26 -28.05
CA GLU A 120 -27.11 14.60 -29.46
C GLU A 120 -28.57 14.48 -29.94
N GLU A 121 -29.36 13.52 -29.42
CA GLU A 121 -30.80 13.39 -29.73
C GLU A 121 -31.69 14.41 -28.98
N HIS A 122 -31.18 15.13 -27.97
CA HIS A 122 -31.90 16.18 -27.25
C HIS A 122 -31.42 17.60 -27.54
N VAL A 123 -30.97 17.86 -28.76
CA VAL A 123 -30.99 19.23 -29.28
C VAL A 123 -32.32 19.38 -30.02
N PRO A 124 -33.42 19.84 -29.40
CA PRO A 124 -34.45 20.47 -30.19
C PRO A 124 -33.75 21.64 -30.87
N GLU A 125 -33.59 21.55 -32.19
CA GLU A 125 -33.38 22.75 -33.00
C GLU A 125 -34.63 23.61 -32.82
N GLU A 126 -34.65 24.44 -31.78
CA GLU A 126 -35.65 25.46 -31.61
C GLU A 126 -35.42 26.54 -32.65
N VAL A 127 -35.93 26.29 -33.85
CA VAL A 127 -36.13 27.33 -34.86
C VAL A 127 -37.28 28.20 -34.40
N VAL A 128 -36.99 29.20 -33.56
CA VAL A 128 -37.96 30.25 -33.27
C VAL A 128 -37.80 31.37 -34.30
N ASN A 129 -38.75 31.44 -35.23
CA ASN A 129 -39.04 32.59 -36.10
C ASN A 129 -37.92 33.10 -37.02
N GLY A 130 -37.23 32.18 -37.73
CA GLY A 130 -36.61 32.51 -39.03
C GLY A 130 -35.52 33.60 -39.02
N LYS A 131 -34.94 33.94 -37.88
CA LYS A 131 -33.79 34.84 -37.78
C LYS A 131 -32.70 34.13 -36.98
N THR A 132 -31.52 34.01 -37.56
CA THR A 132 -30.31 33.62 -36.84
C THR A 132 -30.08 34.63 -35.73
N LEU A 133 -30.37 34.23 -34.49
CA LEU A 133 -30.06 35.00 -33.29
C LEU A 133 -28.55 35.23 -33.27
N THR A 134 -28.15 36.47 -32.97
CA THR A 134 -26.73 36.80 -32.82
C THR A 134 -26.18 36.09 -31.58
N ALA A 135 -24.86 35.83 -31.55
CA ALA A 135 -24.23 35.09 -30.45
C ALA A 135 -24.50 35.69 -29.05
N GLU A 136 -24.75 37.00 -28.99
CA GLU A 136 -25.05 37.72 -27.76
C GLU A 136 -26.47 37.45 -27.25
N GLU A 137 -27.45 37.33 -28.15
CA GLU A 137 -28.85 37.02 -27.81
C GLU A 137 -29.05 35.55 -27.42
N LEU A 138 -28.24 34.64 -27.96
CA LEU A 138 -28.21 33.24 -27.51
C LEU A 138 -27.60 33.12 -26.11
N LEU A 139 -26.56 33.89 -25.82
CA LEU A 139 -25.95 33.92 -24.49
C LEU A 139 -26.88 34.55 -23.44
N SER A 140 -27.68 35.57 -23.80
CA SER A 140 -28.66 36.14 -22.89
C SER A 140 -29.78 35.15 -22.57
N LYS A 141 -30.35 34.50 -23.57
CA LYS A 141 -31.38 33.47 -23.37
C LYS A 141 -30.87 32.28 -22.56
N ALA A 142 -29.66 31.79 -22.85
CA ALA A 142 -29.07 30.70 -22.08
C ALA A 142 -28.85 31.10 -20.61
N ARG A 143 -28.53 32.36 -20.32
CA ARG A 143 -28.45 32.86 -18.95
C ARG A 143 -29.81 32.92 -18.28
N GLU A 144 -30.83 33.42 -18.97
CA GLU A 144 -32.21 33.49 -18.47
C GLU A 144 -32.78 32.10 -18.17
N GLU A 145 -32.55 31.12 -19.05
CA GLU A 145 -32.94 29.72 -18.81
C GLU A 145 -32.24 29.11 -17.61
N MET A 146 -30.93 29.34 -17.47
CA MET A 146 -30.16 28.88 -16.32
C MET A 146 -30.67 29.49 -15.01
N GLU A 147 -31.07 30.76 -15.04
CA GLU A 147 -31.57 31.48 -13.86
C GLU A 147 -32.99 31.02 -13.50
N HIS A 148 -33.85 30.79 -14.50
CA HIS A 148 -35.17 30.20 -14.33
C HIS A 148 -35.09 28.78 -13.77
N GLN A 149 -34.18 27.94 -14.29
CA GLN A 149 -33.96 26.60 -13.76
C GLN A 149 -33.47 26.64 -12.30
N LYS A 150 -32.58 27.60 -11.97
CA LYS A 150 -32.11 27.80 -10.60
C LYS A 150 -33.26 28.18 -9.65
N GLN A 151 -34.21 28.99 -10.10
CA GLN A 151 -35.41 29.35 -9.32
C GLN A 151 -36.34 28.14 -9.13
N LEU A 152 -36.58 27.35 -10.17
CA LEU A 152 -37.38 26.12 -10.05
C LEU A 152 -36.76 25.09 -9.09
N ASP A 153 -35.43 24.96 -9.10
CA ASP A 153 -34.73 24.05 -8.20
C ASP A 153 -34.78 24.52 -6.73
N LEU A 154 -34.85 25.84 -6.50
CA LEU A 154 -35.10 26.43 -5.18
C LEU A 154 -36.54 26.15 -4.71
N GLU A 155 -37.54 26.35 -5.58
CA GLU A 155 -38.95 26.08 -5.25
C GLU A 155 -39.22 24.59 -4.98
N LYS A 156 -38.56 23.70 -5.73
CA LYS A 156 -38.63 22.24 -5.53
C LYS A 156 -37.85 21.77 -4.29
N GLY A 157 -37.11 22.66 -3.62
CA GLY A 157 -36.33 22.33 -2.43
C GLY A 157 -35.11 21.44 -2.69
N VAL A 158 -34.69 21.32 -3.96
CA VAL A 158 -33.52 20.52 -4.37
C VAL A 158 -32.22 21.34 -4.22
N ARG A 159 -32.34 22.66 -4.18
CA ARG A 159 -31.23 23.61 -3.99
C ARG A 159 -31.50 24.54 -2.80
N PHE A 160 -30.45 24.90 -2.05
CA PHE A 160 -30.52 25.95 -1.03
C PHE A 160 -30.33 27.33 -1.65
N THR A 161 -30.89 28.38 -1.02
CA THR A 161 -30.57 29.76 -1.42
C THR A 161 -29.08 30.02 -1.21
N ASP A 162 -28.49 30.93 -2.00
CA ASP A 162 -27.05 31.20 -1.90
C ASP A 162 -26.66 31.70 -0.49
N GLU A 163 -27.59 32.38 0.22
CA GLU A 163 -27.46 32.79 1.61
C GLU A 163 -27.53 31.62 2.61
N GLN A 164 -28.48 30.70 2.43
CA GLN A 164 -28.58 29.48 3.24
C GLN A 164 -27.37 28.57 3.03
N PHE A 165 -26.90 28.46 1.79
CA PHE A 165 -25.69 27.71 1.45
C PHE A 165 -24.44 28.32 2.11
N ALA A 166 -24.33 29.64 2.17
CA ALA A 166 -23.23 30.32 2.85
C ALA A 166 -23.24 30.10 4.38
N GLN A 167 -24.41 29.95 4.99
CA GLN A 167 -24.56 29.63 6.41
C GLN A 167 -24.32 28.15 6.71
N LEU A 168 -24.79 27.24 5.84
CA LEU A 168 -24.58 25.79 5.95
C LEU A 168 -23.13 25.36 5.68
N LYS A 169 -22.42 26.13 4.85
CA LYS A 169 -21.00 25.91 4.61
C LYS A 169 -20.21 26.37 5.83
N TYR A 170 -20.00 25.45 6.77
CA TYR A 170 -19.07 25.63 7.88
C TYR A 170 -17.64 25.81 7.34
N GLU A 171 -17.26 27.05 7.04
CA GLU A 171 -15.88 27.41 6.83
C GLU A 171 -15.22 27.60 8.19
N THR A 172 -14.18 26.80 8.49
CA THR A 172 -13.39 26.97 9.70
C THR A 172 -12.75 28.36 9.71
N ASN A 173 -12.56 28.95 10.90
CA ASN A 173 -11.99 30.30 11.03
C ASN A 173 -10.63 30.44 10.31
N ASP A 174 -9.86 29.35 10.24
CA ASP A 174 -8.59 29.30 9.51
C ASP A 174 -8.72 29.44 7.98
N ILE A 175 -9.83 28.97 7.39
CA ILE A 175 -10.11 29.13 5.96
C ILE A 175 -10.55 30.56 5.65
N LYS A 176 -11.26 31.21 6.58
CA LYS A 176 -11.66 32.62 6.44
C LYS A 176 -10.45 33.56 6.52
N THR A 177 -9.51 33.28 7.41
CA THR A 177 -8.26 34.05 7.50
C THR A 177 -7.39 33.82 6.27
N LEU A 178 -7.27 32.58 5.76
CA LEU A 178 -6.52 32.29 4.53
C LEU A 178 -7.02 33.13 3.33
N LYS A 179 -8.34 33.29 3.17
CA LYS A 179 -8.92 34.07 2.05
C LYS A 179 -8.67 35.58 2.15
N ASN A 180 -8.41 36.09 3.35
CA ASN A 180 -8.22 37.52 3.58
C ASN A 180 -6.74 37.93 3.63
N LEU A 181 -5.80 36.98 3.63
CA LEU A 181 -4.37 37.25 3.62
C LEU A 181 -3.87 37.60 2.21
N THR A 182 -3.14 38.70 2.09
CA THR A 182 -2.60 39.22 0.83
C THR A 182 -1.10 38.95 0.66
N THR A 183 -0.44 38.49 1.73
CA THR A 183 0.98 38.18 1.85
C THR A 183 1.24 36.69 1.58
N VAL A 184 2.14 36.41 0.64
CA VAL A 184 2.38 35.05 0.12
C VAL A 184 2.96 34.11 1.19
N GLU A 185 3.88 34.59 2.01
CA GLU A 185 4.53 33.78 3.05
C GLU A 185 3.56 33.35 4.16
N GLU A 186 2.70 34.25 4.60
CA GLU A 186 1.69 33.98 5.63
C GLU A 186 0.59 33.04 5.12
N LEU A 187 0.25 33.13 3.82
CA LEU A 187 -0.68 32.21 3.17
C LEU A 187 -0.15 30.78 3.20
N TYR A 188 1.11 30.56 2.81
CA TYR A 188 1.71 29.22 2.82
C TYR A 188 1.84 28.66 4.24
N ALA A 189 2.25 29.47 5.22
CA ALA A 189 2.35 29.03 6.61
C ALA A 189 0.99 28.59 7.20
N LEU A 190 -0.07 29.33 6.89
CA LEU A 190 -1.43 29.03 7.37
C LEU A 190 -2.03 27.85 6.59
N ALA A 191 -1.75 27.71 5.29
CA ALA A 191 -2.13 26.55 4.48
C ALA A 191 -1.48 25.25 5.00
N ASP A 192 -0.19 25.29 5.33
CA ASP A 192 0.53 24.14 5.88
C ASP A 192 -0.02 23.73 7.25
N ARG A 193 -0.43 24.69 8.08
CA ARG A 193 -1.10 24.43 9.37
C ARG A 193 -2.47 23.76 9.18
N ILE A 194 -3.25 24.16 8.18
CA ILE A 194 -4.56 23.57 7.87
C ILE A 194 -4.41 22.15 7.31
N ILE A 195 -3.43 21.91 6.43
CA ILE A 195 -3.23 20.62 5.75
C ILE A 195 -2.47 19.64 6.65
N GLY A 196 -1.49 20.10 7.42
CA GLY A 196 -0.64 19.28 8.30
C GLY A 196 -1.42 18.52 9.38
N ASN A 197 -2.52 19.09 9.87
CA ASN A 197 -3.38 18.45 10.88
C ASN A 197 -4.24 17.28 10.34
N LYS A 198 -4.34 17.07 9.02
CA LYS A 198 -5.11 15.96 8.41
C LYS A 198 -4.30 14.67 8.16
N ARG A 199 -3.02 14.62 8.57
CA ARG A 199 -2.12 13.46 8.39
C ARG A 199 -2.03 12.51 9.61
N LEU A 200 -3.07 12.47 10.45
CA LEU A 200 -3.20 11.50 11.56
C LEU A 200 -4.42 10.62 11.33
#